data_AF-A0A7S0ZTF1-F1
#
_entry.id   AF-A0A7S0ZTF1-F1
#
_cell.length_a   1.000
_cell.length_b   1.000
_cell.length_c   1.000
_cell.angle_alpha   90.00
_cell.angle_beta   90.00
_cell.angle_gamma   90.00
#
_symmetry.space_group_name_H-M   'P 1'
#
loop_
_entity.id
_entity.type
_entity.pdbx_description
1 polymer ?
#
loop_
_entity_poly.entity_id
_entity_poly.type
_entity_poly.pdbx_seq_one_letter_code
_entity_poly.pdbx_strand_id
1 'polypeptide(L)'
;TILSMLTSKLTQLRLSHTKNKQDVDQLRQFLVEKELNPKLIEMADVQLAERLKKKRPLTVEEVPAIATLSVGLRMDILTEITAAHYSSHPLLRLVKRIDSNSFRAVCSDHCTRFIVLLTSDALFLPRSKATEAYVCQAGLVYKKDTASCSLSRQDNCGPVLVP
;
A
#
# COMPACT_ATOMS: atom_id res chain seq x y z
N THR A 1 -32.61 17.10 11.77
CA THR A 1 -31.57 16.82 10.75
C THR A 1 -30.15 16.74 11.31
N ILE A 2 -29.73 17.60 12.26
CA ILE A 2 -28.38 17.52 12.86
C ILE A 2 -28.18 16.24 13.70
N LEU A 3 -29.20 15.83 14.46
CA LEU A 3 -29.15 14.62 15.30
C LEU A 3 -28.92 13.35 14.46
N SER A 4 -29.56 13.22 13.28
CA SER A 4 -29.39 12.04 12.43
C SER A 4 -27.99 11.96 11.80
N MET A 5 -27.37 13.10 11.46
CA MET A 5 -25.99 13.14 10.97
C MET A 5 -24.99 12.71 12.06
N LEU A 6 -25.20 13.17 13.29
CA LEU A 6 -24.32 12.84 14.41
C LEU A 6 -24.43 11.36 14.80
N THR A 7 -25.66 10.83 14.86
CA THR A 7 -25.91 9.41 15.09
C THR A 7 -25.31 8.55 13.97
N SER A 8 -25.46 8.96 12.70
CA SER A 8 -24.86 8.24 11.56
C SER A 8 -23.33 8.19 11.67
N LYS A 9 -22.67 9.31 11.97
CA LYS A 9 -21.21 9.36 12.15
C LYS A 9 -20.72 8.51 13.33
N LEU A 10 -21.44 8.53 14.46
CA LEU A 10 -21.10 7.70 15.62
C LEU A 10 -21.24 6.21 15.30
N THR A 11 -22.30 5.82 14.58
CA THR A 11 -22.51 4.44 14.14
C THR A 11 -21.41 4.02 13.16
N GLN A 12 -21.06 4.86 12.18
CA GLN A 12 -19.95 4.60 11.26
C GLN A 12 -18.61 4.42 11.99
N LEU A 13 -18.32 5.29 12.96
CA LEU A 13 -17.12 5.17 13.81
C LEU A 13 -17.11 3.86 14.60
N ARG A 14 -18.23 3.49 15.22
CA ARG A 14 -18.36 2.23 15.94
C ARG A 14 -18.17 1.02 15.02
N LEU A 15 -18.80 1.02 13.84
CA LEU A 15 -18.65 -0.07 12.87
C LEU A 15 -17.20 -0.24 12.43
N SER A 16 -16.48 0.86 12.14
CA SER A 16 -15.06 0.81 11.80
C SER A 16 -14.22 0.26 12.95
N HIS A 17 -14.51 0.65 14.19
CA HIS A 17 -13.77 0.18 15.36
C HIS A 17 -14.00 -1.31 15.63
N THR A 18 -15.25 -1.78 15.51
CA THR A 18 -15.60 -3.20 15.67
C THR A 18 -14.93 -4.06 14.61
N LYS A 19 -14.90 -3.61 13.35
CA LYS A 19 -14.22 -4.34 12.26
C LYS A 19 -12.73 -4.52 12.56
N ASN A 20 -12.04 -3.45 12.94
CA ASN A 20 -10.61 -3.52 13.28
C ASN A 20 -10.34 -4.48 14.45
N LYS A 21 -11.21 -4.49 15.47
CA LYS A 21 -11.08 -5.43 16.60
C LYS A 21 -11.25 -6.87 16.15
N GLN A 22 -12.23 -7.14 15.29
CA GLN A 22 -12.48 -8.47 14.74
C GLN A 22 -11.28 -8.98 13.94
N ASP A 23 -10.64 -8.14 13.13
CA ASP A 23 -9.46 -8.52 12.33
C ASP A 23 -8.26 -8.91 13.24
N VAL A 24 -8.06 -8.20 14.35
CA VAL A 24 -7.01 -8.52 15.35
C VAL A 24 -7.30 -9.84 16.05
N ASP A 25 -8.54 -10.04 16.50
CA ASP A 25 -8.93 -11.26 17.21
C ASP A 25 -8.80 -12.50 16.30
N GLN A 26 -9.15 -12.38 15.01
CA GLN A 26 -9.00 -13.44 14.02
C GLN A 26 -7.53 -13.81 13.75
N LEU A 27 -6.65 -12.81 13.58
CA LEU A 27 -5.22 -13.08 13.40
C LEU A 27 -4.67 -13.79 14.64
N ARG A 28 -4.96 -13.28 15.83
CA ARG A 28 -4.47 -13.85 17.08
C ARG A 28 -4.91 -15.30 17.25
N GLN A 29 -6.18 -15.59 17.00
CA GLN A 29 -6.70 -16.96 17.05
C GLN A 29 -5.92 -17.87 16.09
N PHE A 30 -5.73 -17.44 14.84
CA PHE A 30 -4.97 -18.19 13.85
C PHE A 30 -3.53 -18.47 14.30
N LEU A 31 -2.82 -17.48 14.85
CA LEU A 31 -1.44 -17.65 15.29
C LEU A 31 -1.32 -18.62 16.49
N VAL A 32 -2.30 -18.60 17.39
CA VAL A 32 -2.39 -19.53 18.53
C VAL A 32 -2.68 -20.96 18.04
N GLU A 33 -3.63 -21.13 17.11
CA GLU A 33 -3.95 -22.43 16.50
C GLU A 33 -2.77 -23.05 15.74
N LYS A 34 -1.82 -22.23 15.27
CA LYS A 34 -0.57 -22.68 14.63
C LYS A 34 0.59 -22.88 15.61
N GLU A 35 0.35 -22.80 16.91
CA GLU A 35 1.33 -23.04 17.97
C GLU A 35 2.61 -22.21 17.80
N LEU A 36 2.47 -20.96 17.34
CA LEU A 36 3.60 -20.08 17.14
C LEU A 36 4.17 -19.59 18.48
N ASN A 37 5.46 -19.22 18.47
CA ASN A 37 6.14 -18.70 19.65
C ASN A 37 5.38 -17.48 20.23
N PRO A 38 5.03 -17.45 21.53
CA PRO A 38 4.30 -16.36 22.16
C PRO A 38 4.89 -14.97 21.90
N LYS A 39 6.23 -14.87 21.84
CA LYS A 39 6.93 -13.62 21.54
C LYS A 39 6.64 -13.11 20.13
N LEU A 40 6.51 -14.01 19.15
CA LEU A 40 6.17 -13.65 17.78
C LEU A 40 4.72 -13.19 17.66
N ILE A 41 3.81 -13.83 18.41
CA ILE A 41 2.40 -13.44 18.48
C ILE A 41 2.27 -12.02 19.04
N GLU A 42 2.95 -11.72 20.14
CA GLU A 42 2.95 -10.38 20.74
C GLU A 42 3.50 -9.33 19.77
N MET A 43 4.60 -9.62 19.08
CA MET A 43 5.17 -8.72 18.07
C MET A 43 4.18 -8.46 16.91
N ALA A 44 3.48 -9.51 16.46
CA ALA A 44 2.49 -9.40 15.39
C ALA A 44 1.27 -8.56 15.84
N ASP A 45 0.80 -8.74 17.07
CA ASP A 45 -0.32 -7.99 17.65
C ASP A 45 0.02 -6.50 17.78
N VAL A 46 1.20 -6.18 18.31
CA VAL A 46 1.69 -4.79 18.41
C VAL A 46 1.78 -4.16 17.03
N GLN A 47 2.39 -4.86 16.07
CA GLN A 47 2.52 -4.36 14.71
C GLN A 47 1.15 -4.12 14.08
N LEU A 48 0.23 -5.10 14.13
CA LEU A 48 -1.10 -4.96 13.56
C LEU A 48 -1.89 -3.80 14.19
N ALA A 49 -1.85 -3.66 15.51
CA ALA A 49 -2.50 -2.56 16.22
C ALA A 49 -1.97 -1.18 15.77
N GLU A 50 -0.66 -1.06 15.54
CA GLU A 50 -0.06 0.16 14.98
C GLU A 50 -0.51 0.39 13.52
N ARG A 51 -0.57 -0.67 12.71
CA ARG A 51 -1.01 -0.58 11.31
C ARG A 51 -2.47 -0.12 11.21
N LEU A 52 -3.35 -0.63 12.07
CA LEU A 52 -4.77 -0.27 12.09
C LEU A 52 -5.04 1.16 12.59
N LYS A 53 -4.12 1.74 13.38
CA LYS A 53 -4.21 3.14 13.82
C LYS A 53 -3.82 4.13 12.72
N LYS A 54 -2.92 3.74 11.81
CA LYS A 54 -2.45 4.62 10.73
C LYS A 54 -3.51 4.67 9.60
N LYS A 55 -3.95 5.87 9.25
CA LYS A 55 -4.78 6.09 8.05
C LYS A 55 -3.93 5.86 6.81
N ARG A 56 -4.06 4.68 6.20
CA ARG A 56 -3.46 4.42 4.88
C ARG A 56 -4.41 4.86 3.76
N PRO A 57 -3.90 5.36 2.63
CA PRO A 57 -4.72 5.55 1.45
C PRO A 57 -5.27 4.20 0.99
N LEU A 58 -6.51 4.20 0.49
CA LEU A 58 -7.14 3.03 -0.09
C LEU A 58 -6.38 2.63 -1.35
N THR A 59 -6.07 1.34 -1.50
CA THR A 59 -5.58 0.81 -2.77
C THR A 59 -6.74 0.48 -3.69
N VAL A 60 -6.48 0.36 -4.99
CA VAL A 60 -7.47 -0.02 -6.00
C VAL A 60 -8.12 -1.36 -5.64
N GLU A 61 -7.31 -2.33 -5.20
CA GLU A 61 -7.74 -3.68 -4.80
C GLU A 61 -8.71 -3.66 -3.60
N GLU A 62 -8.60 -2.64 -2.73
CA GLU A 62 -9.46 -2.48 -1.55
C GLU A 62 -10.83 -1.87 -1.87
N VAL A 63 -11.08 -1.48 -3.13
CA VAL A 63 -12.35 -0.89 -3.57
C VAL A 63 -13.03 -1.81 -4.59
N PRO A 64 -13.80 -2.83 -4.13
CA PRO A 64 -14.46 -3.79 -5.01
C PRO A 64 -15.37 -3.16 -6.07
N ALA A 65 -15.93 -1.98 -5.78
CA ALA A 65 -16.76 -1.25 -6.73
C ALA A 65 -16.01 -0.89 -8.02
N ILE A 66 -14.68 -0.68 -7.97
CA ILE A 66 -13.89 -0.43 -9.18
C ILE A 66 -13.93 -1.63 -10.13
N ALA A 67 -13.96 -2.85 -9.60
CA ALA A 67 -14.05 -4.06 -10.41
C ALA A 67 -15.39 -4.19 -11.15
N THR A 68 -16.46 -3.55 -10.64
CA THR A 68 -17.80 -3.55 -11.27
C THR A 68 -17.95 -2.55 -12.40
N LEU A 69 -17.00 -1.64 -12.58
CA LEU A 69 -17.03 -0.65 -13.66
C LEU A 69 -16.70 -1.31 -15.00
N SER A 70 -17.12 -0.65 -16.09
CA SER A 70 -16.70 -1.07 -17.43
C SER A 70 -15.18 -1.01 -17.57
N VAL A 71 -14.61 -1.92 -18.36
CA VAL A 71 -13.16 -2.02 -18.53
C VAL A 71 -12.54 -0.69 -18.97
N GLY A 72 -13.17 0.00 -19.92
CA GLY A 72 -12.70 1.31 -20.40
C GLY A 72 -12.64 2.36 -19.29
N LEU A 73 -13.72 2.52 -18.53
CA LEU A 73 -13.80 3.49 -17.43
C LEU A 73 -12.82 3.15 -16.31
N ARG A 74 -12.68 1.86 -15.98
CA ARG A 74 -11.67 1.39 -15.03
C ARG A 74 -10.26 1.76 -15.48
N MET A 75 -9.93 1.54 -16.76
CA MET A 75 -8.63 1.94 -17.29
C MET A 75 -8.41 3.44 -17.27
N ASP A 76 -9.44 4.26 -17.52
CA ASP A 76 -9.32 5.71 -17.47
C ASP A 76 -9.07 6.20 -16.04
N ILE A 77 -9.80 5.66 -15.06
CA ILE A 77 -9.57 5.96 -13.63
C ILE A 77 -8.15 5.58 -13.22
N LEU A 78 -7.70 4.37 -13.56
CA LEU A 78 -6.36 3.90 -13.23
C LEU A 78 -5.26 4.75 -13.90
N THR A 79 -5.48 5.11 -15.16
CA THR A 79 -4.57 6.00 -15.89
C THR A 79 -4.49 7.36 -15.23
N GLU A 80 -5.62 7.95 -14.81
CA GLU A 80 -5.60 9.26 -14.16
C GLU A 80 -4.87 9.23 -12.82
N ILE A 81 -5.13 8.22 -11.98
CA ILE A 81 -4.46 8.01 -10.68
C ILE A 81 -2.95 7.83 -10.86
N THR A 82 -2.54 6.98 -11.81
CA THR A 82 -1.13 6.62 -12.02
C THR A 82 -0.36 7.65 -12.86
N ALA A 83 -1.03 8.40 -13.74
CA ALA A 83 -0.38 9.28 -14.71
C ALA A 83 0.49 10.34 -14.05
N ALA A 84 0.04 10.92 -12.94
CA ALA A 84 0.82 11.91 -12.18
C ALA A 84 2.16 11.30 -11.71
N HIS A 85 2.14 10.06 -11.23
CA HIS A 85 3.30 9.37 -10.71
C HIS A 85 4.25 8.92 -11.82
N TYR A 86 3.74 8.32 -12.89
CA TYR A 86 4.57 7.87 -14.01
C TYR A 86 5.11 9.01 -14.86
N SER A 87 4.38 10.12 -14.96
CA SER A 87 4.89 11.31 -15.65
C SER A 87 6.09 11.92 -14.94
N SER A 88 6.34 11.60 -13.67
CA SER A 88 7.58 12.01 -12.99
C SER A 88 8.81 11.30 -13.57
N HIS A 89 8.67 10.07 -14.05
CA HIS A 89 9.76 9.27 -14.60
C HIS A 89 10.02 9.61 -16.08
N PRO A 90 11.27 9.96 -16.47
CA PRO A 90 11.59 10.38 -17.85
C PRO A 90 11.19 9.37 -18.93
N LEU A 91 11.45 8.08 -18.70
CA LEU A 91 11.11 7.02 -19.67
C LEU A 91 9.60 6.90 -19.88
N LEU A 92 8.80 6.91 -18.81
CA LEU A 92 7.34 6.75 -18.91
C LEU A 92 6.69 8.01 -19.46
N ARG A 93 7.26 9.18 -19.17
CA ARG A 93 6.87 10.44 -19.82
C ARG A 93 7.11 10.40 -21.33
N LEU A 94 8.21 9.79 -21.78
CA LEU A 94 8.48 9.61 -23.21
C LEU A 94 7.47 8.64 -23.84
N VAL A 95 7.19 7.50 -23.21
CA VAL A 95 6.17 6.54 -23.67
C VAL A 95 4.82 7.23 -23.84
N LYS A 96 4.39 8.03 -22.85
CA LYS A 96 3.15 8.83 -22.93
C LYS A 96 3.10 9.76 -24.14
N ARG A 97 4.24 10.32 -24.55
CA ARG A 97 4.33 11.24 -25.71
C ARG A 97 4.32 10.51 -27.05
N ILE A 98 4.94 9.34 -27.11
CA ILE A 98 5.06 8.55 -28.34
C ILE A 98 3.75 7.81 -28.62
N ASP A 99 3.22 7.11 -27.61
CA ASP A 99 1.99 6.34 -27.74
C ASP A 99 1.19 6.35 -26.43
N SER A 100 0.09 7.10 -26.45
CA SER A 100 -0.83 7.19 -25.32
C SER A 100 -1.54 5.86 -25.03
N ASN A 101 -1.74 5.00 -26.03
CA ASN A 101 -2.38 3.69 -25.84
C ASN A 101 -1.46 2.73 -25.10
N SER A 102 -0.18 2.66 -25.49
CA SER A 102 0.84 1.92 -24.75
C SER A 102 0.98 2.43 -23.30
N PHE A 103 0.97 3.76 -23.10
CA PHE A 103 1.00 4.32 -21.75
C PHE A 103 -0.24 3.92 -20.93
N ARG A 104 -1.44 3.96 -21.53
CA ARG A 104 -2.69 3.49 -20.89
C ARG A 104 -2.62 2.00 -20.54
N ALA A 105 -2.01 1.18 -21.40
CA ALA A 105 -1.79 -0.23 -21.12
C ALA A 105 -0.82 -0.45 -19.95
N VAL A 106 0.26 0.34 -19.85
CA VAL A 106 1.17 0.32 -18.70
C VAL A 106 0.46 0.74 -17.42
N CYS A 107 -0.46 1.71 -17.50
CA CYS A 107 -1.26 2.15 -16.34
C CYS A 107 -2.38 1.17 -15.95
N SER A 108 -2.52 0.05 -16.67
CA SER A 108 -3.54 -0.94 -16.38
C SER A 108 -3.24 -1.74 -15.11
N ASP A 109 -4.30 -2.34 -14.56
CA ASP A 109 -4.28 -3.18 -13.37
C ASP A 109 -3.35 -4.40 -13.48
N HIS A 110 -3.04 -4.84 -14.71
CA HIS A 110 -2.20 -6.01 -14.93
C HIS A 110 -0.70 -5.70 -14.92
N CYS A 111 -0.32 -4.45 -15.17
CA CYS A 111 1.09 -4.07 -15.29
C CYS A 111 1.62 -3.42 -14.01
N THR A 112 0.75 -2.87 -13.18
CA THR A 112 1.17 -2.02 -12.05
C THR A 112 0.36 -2.30 -10.80
N ARG A 113 1.06 -2.38 -9.66
CA ARG A 113 0.46 -2.56 -8.35
C ARG A 113 0.94 -1.49 -7.38
N PHE A 114 0.01 -0.96 -6.58
CA PHE A 114 0.34 -0.02 -5.52
C PHE A 114 0.65 -0.76 -4.22
N ILE A 115 1.83 -0.52 -3.68
CA ILE A 115 2.26 -1.09 -2.40
C ILE A 115 2.49 0.06 -1.42
N VAL A 116 1.77 0.02 -0.31
CA VAL A 116 1.94 0.96 0.79
C VAL A 116 2.80 0.32 1.85
N LEU A 117 4.03 0.82 2.01
CA LEU A 117 4.92 0.43 3.10
C LEU A 117 4.72 1.35 4.29
N LEU A 118 4.75 0.80 5.49
CA LEU A 118 4.77 1.58 6.74
C LEU A 118 6.21 1.81 7.20
N THR A 119 6.36 2.74 8.15
CA THR A 119 7.63 2.94 8.87
C THR A 119 8.08 1.59 9.43
N SER A 120 9.34 1.22 9.19
CA SER A 120 9.96 -0.07 9.57
C SER A 120 9.66 -1.28 8.68
N ASP A 121 8.82 -1.16 7.65
CA ASP A 121 8.69 -2.22 6.66
C ASP A 121 9.93 -2.26 5.76
N ALA A 122 10.39 -3.48 5.43
CA ALA A 122 11.49 -3.71 4.50
C ALA A 122 10.92 -4.12 3.14
N LEU A 123 11.23 -3.35 2.08
CA LEU A 123 10.85 -3.70 0.71
C LEU A 123 11.71 -4.84 0.16
N PHE A 124 13.01 -4.77 0.47
CA PHE A 124 13.98 -5.78 0.06
C PHE A 124 14.64 -6.38 1.28
N LEU A 125 14.68 -7.71 1.30
CA LEU A 125 15.47 -8.45 2.27
C LEU A 125 16.87 -8.73 1.69
N PRO A 126 17.91 -8.77 2.53
CA PRO A 126 19.25 -9.12 2.10
C PRO A 126 19.26 -10.45 1.35
N ARG A 127 19.94 -10.48 0.19
CA ARG A 127 20.07 -11.67 -0.68
C ARG A 127 18.76 -12.18 -1.29
N SER A 128 17.65 -11.48 -1.12
CA SER A 128 16.42 -11.77 -1.86
C SER A 128 16.57 -11.35 -3.34
N LYS A 129 16.01 -12.14 -4.26
CA LYS A 129 15.97 -11.81 -5.68
C LYS A 129 14.85 -10.80 -5.92
N ALA A 130 15.15 -9.66 -6.52
CA ALA A 130 14.13 -8.72 -6.98
C ALA A 130 13.43 -9.29 -8.22
N THR A 131 12.12 -9.52 -8.12
CA THR A 131 11.27 -10.03 -9.21
C THR A 131 10.60 -8.92 -10.00
N GLU A 132 10.49 -7.74 -9.41
CA GLU A 132 9.72 -6.60 -9.92
C GLU A 132 10.56 -5.32 -9.83
N ALA A 133 10.19 -4.33 -10.65
CA ALA A 133 10.71 -2.98 -10.55
C ALA A 133 9.75 -2.12 -9.71
N TYR A 134 10.32 -1.27 -8.85
CA TYR A 134 9.54 -0.42 -7.95
C TYR A 134 9.84 1.06 -8.24
N VAL A 135 8.78 1.85 -8.32
CA VAL A 135 8.88 3.32 -8.39
C VAL A 135 8.48 3.89 -7.04
N CYS A 136 9.42 4.57 -6.38
CA CYS A 136 9.16 5.22 -5.11
C CYS A 136 8.42 6.54 -5.33
N GLN A 137 7.26 6.70 -4.67
CA GLN A 137 6.55 7.98 -4.66
C GLN A 137 6.97 8.87 -3.49
N ALA A 138 7.38 8.28 -2.36
CA ALA A 138 7.78 9.02 -1.17
C ALA A 138 8.69 8.21 -0.24
N GLY A 139 9.75 8.87 0.25
CA GLY A 139 10.41 8.56 1.53
C GLY A 139 10.95 7.15 1.72
N LEU A 140 11.77 6.65 0.78
CA LEU A 140 12.57 5.44 1.01
C LEU A 140 13.96 5.79 1.53
N VAL A 141 14.43 5.00 2.49
CA VAL A 141 15.77 5.09 3.06
C VAL A 141 16.47 3.76 2.86
N TYR A 142 17.60 3.85 2.15
CA TYR A 142 18.51 2.74 1.98
C TYR A 142 19.37 2.60 3.25
N LYS A 143 19.27 1.43 3.91
CA LYS A 143 20.11 1.08 5.05
C LYS A 143 21.13 0.05 4.59
N LYS A 144 22.38 0.49 4.50
CA LYS A 144 23.52 -0.40 4.30
C LYS A 144 24.00 -0.89 5.66
N ASP A 145 23.69 -2.13 5.99
CA ASP A 145 24.37 -2.82 7.08
C ASP A 145 25.61 -3.50 6.50
N THR A 146 26.73 -3.47 7.22
CA THR A 146 28.00 -4.06 6.77
C THR A 146 27.90 -5.57 6.53
N ALA A 147 26.86 -6.22 7.05
CA ALA A 147 26.51 -7.61 6.78
C ALA A 147 25.30 -7.79 5.84
N SER A 148 24.48 -6.75 5.60
CA SER A 148 23.17 -6.90 4.94
C SER A 148 22.60 -5.57 4.38
N CYS A 149 22.02 -5.56 3.18
CA CYS A 149 21.41 -4.33 2.61
C CYS A 149 19.88 -4.43 2.64
N SER A 150 19.19 -3.42 3.18
CA SER A 150 17.72 -3.34 3.19
C SER A 150 17.22 -1.91 2.90
N LEU A 151 16.02 -1.80 2.33
CA LEU A 151 15.33 -0.53 2.05
C LEU A 151 14.07 -0.43 2.91
N SER A 152 13.91 0.68 3.63
CA SER A 152 12.80 0.91 4.56
C SER A 152 12.24 2.33 4.45
N ARG A 153 10.96 2.53 4.77
CA ARG A 153 10.32 3.86 4.75
C ARG A 153 10.64 4.66 6.01
N GLN A 154 10.91 5.97 5.88
CA GLN A 154 11.14 6.88 7.01
C GLN A 154 10.32 8.17 6.84
N ASP A 155 9.71 8.68 7.93
CA ASP A 155 8.68 9.73 7.88
C ASP A 155 9.22 11.15 7.57
N ASN A 156 10.54 11.35 7.39
CA ASN A 156 11.16 12.68 7.22
C ASN A 156 12.42 12.67 6.33
N CYS A 157 12.33 12.36 5.03
CA CYS A 157 13.44 12.64 4.10
C CYS A 157 12.98 12.91 2.67
N GLY A 158 13.66 13.88 2.03
CA GLY A 158 13.49 14.27 0.63
C GLY A 158 13.86 13.17 -0.37
N PRO A 159 13.82 13.46 -1.69
CA PRO A 159 13.92 12.45 -2.73
C PRO A 159 15.27 11.74 -2.68
N VAL A 160 15.24 10.42 -2.43
CA VAL A 160 16.41 9.53 -2.55
C VAL A 160 16.34 8.85 -3.91
N LEU A 161 17.25 9.25 -4.80
CA LEU A 161 17.50 8.55 -6.07
C LEU A 161 18.32 7.30 -5.76
N VAL A 162 17.74 6.13 -6.02
CA VAL A 162 18.49 4.87 -6.06
C VAL A 162 18.87 4.63 -7.54
N PRO A 163 20.16 4.39 -7.86
CA PRO A 163 20.60 4.06 -9.22
C PRO A 163 20.10 2.70 -9.69
#